data_AF-A0A7S3T1Z8-F1
#
_entry.id   AF-A0A7S3T1Z8-F1
#
_cell.length_a   1.000
_cell.length_b   1.000
_cell.length_c   1.000
_cell.angle_alpha   90.00
_cell.angle_beta   90.00
_cell.angle_gamma   90.00
#
_symmetry.space_group_name_H-M   'P 1'
#
loop_
_entity.id
_entity.type
_entity.pdbx_description
1 polymer ?
#
loop_
_entity_poly.entity_id
_entity_poly.type
_entity_poly.pdbx_seq_one_letter_code
_entity_poly.pdbx_strand_id
1 'polypeptide(L)'
;AAQATVLAQRQEPTGGREAPPPIFDDAYQGLQSERGGVLGMLEVIAADFARLERDTLAAEGAATAEYNSFMEDSSVSKAQKDSGIRHKEGVKRQKEQTLSEKSDSLLSAEQVLTIAEGEFEKLQPACINTGQTYEERVTRRKDEIEALKEALRIL
;
A
#
# COMPACT_ATOMS: atom_id res chain seq x y z
N ALA A 1 79.82 27.15 5.20
CA ALA A 1 80.57 27.09 3.93
C ALA A 1 79.59 26.66 2.85
N ALA A 2 79.45 27.27 1.68
CA ALA A 2 80.29 28.20 0.92
C ALA A 2 79.36 29.09 0.06
N GLN A 3 79.51 30.41 0.12
CA GLN A 3 80.27 31.28 -0.80
C GLN A 3 79.41 31.90 -1.91
N ALA A 4 79.31 33.23 -1.83
CA ALA A 4 78.74 34.11 -2.84
C ALA A 4 79.65 34.17 -4.08
N THR A 5 79.04 34.38 -5.25
CA THR A 5 79.73 34.96 -6.41
C THR A 5 78.92 36.14 -6.89
N VAL A 6 79.40 37.33 -6.53
CA VAL A 6 78.89 38.63 -6.99
C VAL A 6 79.52 38.90 -8.34
N LEU A 7 78.72 38.97 -9.41
CA LEU A 7 79.18 39.50 -10.69
C LEU A 7 79.06 41.03 -10.63
N ALA A 8 80.13 41.68 -10.20
CA ALA A 8 80.28 43.13 -10.29
C ALA A 8 80.61 43.51 -11.74
N GLN A 9 79.65 44.09 -12.46
CA GLN A 9 79.95 44.93 -13.62
C GLN A 9 79.88 46.39 -13.18
N ARG A 10 81.08 46.95 -12.99
CA ARG A 10 81.32 48.37 -12.70
C ARG A 10 81.30 49.14 -14.02
N GLN A 11 80.61 50.28 -13.99
CA GLN A 11 80.28 51.20 -15.09
C GLN A 11 81.45 51.67 -15.96
N GLU A 12 81.14 52.04 -17.20
CA GLU A 12 81.57 53.34 -17.77
C GLU A 12 80.36 54.03 -18.43
N PRO A 13 80.33 55.38 -18.45
CA PRO A 13 79.12 56.19 -18.52
C PRO A 13 78.82 56.66 -19.96
N THR A 14 77.65 56.29 -20.48
CA THR A 14 77.10 56.99 -21.65
C THR A 14 76.08 58.00 -21.16
N GLY A 15 76.51 59.26 -21.19
CA GLY A 15 75.68 60.40 -20.86
C GLY A 15 74.43 60.42 -21.72
N GLY A 16 73.29 60.35 -21.03
CA GLY A 16 71.96 60.52 -21.59
C GLY A 16 71.01 60.49 -20.41
N ARG A 17 70.82 61.64 -19.75
CA ARG A 17 69.65 61.80 -18.88
C ARG A 17 68.44 61.74 -19.79
N GLU A 18 67.87 60.54 -19.94
CA GLU A 18 66.55 60.39 -20.52
C GLU A 18 65.61 61.14 -19.57
N ALA A 19 64.98 62.21 -20.08
CA ALA A 19 64.09 63.03 -19.30
C ALA A 19 62.98 62.14 -18.72
N PRO A 20 62.55 62.37 -17.47
CA PRO A 20 61.41 61.64 -16.94
C PRO A 20 60.24 61.79 -17.93
N PRO A 21 59.50 60.70 -18.20
CA PRO A 21 58.38 60.76 -19.14
C PRO A 21 57.44 61.90 -18.71
N PRO A 22 56.83 62.61 -19.68
CA PRO A 22 55.97 63.75 -19.40
C PRO A 22 54.95 63.34 -18.35
N ILE A 23 55.00 64.00 -17.19
CA ILE A 23 54.04 63.83 -16.12
C ILE A 23 52.75 64.43 -16.66
N PHE A 24 51.72 63.60 -16.83
CA PHE A 24 50.43 63.91 -17.43
C PHE A 24 49.99 65.37 -17.21
N ASP A 25 50.06 66.19 -18.27
CA ASP A 25 49.74 67.63 -18.22
C ASP A 25 48.22 67.91 -18.20
N ASP A 26 47.38 66.90 -18.42
CA ASP A 26 45.94 67.03 -18.38
C ASP A 26 45.34 66.47 -17.08
N ALA A 27 44.42 67.22 -16.48
CA ALA A 27 43.64 66.76 -15.34
C ALA A 27 42.94 65.44 -15.69
N TYR A 28 43.12 64.39 -14.87
CA TYR A 28 42.46 63.10 -15.04
C TYR A 28 40.94 63.29 -15.18
N GLN A 29 40.42 63.19 -16.40
CA GLN A 29 39.01 63.49 -16.70
C GLN A 29 38.05 62.36 -16.24
N GLY A 30 38.59 61.33 -15.59
CA GLY A 30 37.93 60.07 -15.27
C GLY A 30 37.83 59.16 -16.49
N LEU A 31 37.80 57.83 -16.28
CA LEU A 31 37.45 56.84 -17.32
C LEU A 31 35.97 57.03 -17.75
N GLN A 32 35.64 58.14 -18.40
CA GLN A 32 34.27 58.48 -18.80
C GLN A 32 33.73 57.50 -19.84
N SER A 33 34.61 56.89 -20.63
CA SER A 33 34.33 55.80 -21.56
C SER A 33 33.87 54.50 -20.88
N GLU A 34 34.22 54.25 -19.61
CA GLU A 34 33.77 53.06 -18.87
C GLU A 34 32.46 53.26 -18.08
N ARG A 35 31.95 54.49 -17.97
CA ARG A 35 30.70 54.79 -17.24
C ARG A 35 29.48 54.06 -17.82
N GLY A 36 29.46 53.81 -19.13
CA GLY A 36 28.37 53.06 -19.79
C GLY A 36 28.41 51.55 -19.50
N GLY A 37 29.60 50.98 -19.30
CA GLY A 37 29.75 49.54 -19.06
C GLY A 37 29.25 49.10 -17.69
N VAL A 38 29.52 49.88 -16.64
CA VAL A 38 29.07 49.58 -15.28
C VAL A 38 27.54 49.72 -15.15
N LEU A 39 26.95 50.74 -15.78
CA LEU A 39 25.49 50.89 -15.80
C LEU A 39 24.81 49.77 -16.59
N GLY A 40 25.35 49.38 -17.75
CA GLY A 40 24.83 48.23 -18.50
C GLY A 40 24.93 46.91 -17.73
N MET A 41 26.02 46.70 -16.99
CA MET A 41 26.15 45.52 -16.11
C MET A 41 25.11 45.54 -14.98
N LEU A 42 24.84 46.70 -14.37
CA LEU A 42 23.80 46.84 -13.35
C LEU A 42 22.38 46.62 -13.91
N GLU A 43 22.11 47.07 -15.13
CA GLU A 43 20.84 46.82 -15.83
C GLU A 43 20.63 45.33 -16.13
N VAL A 44 21.68 44.63 -16.59
CA VAL A 44 21.64 43.18 -16.80
C VAL A 44 21.41 42.44 -15.49
N ILE A 45 22.13 42.82 -14.42
CA ILE A 45 21.94 42.23 -13.08
C ILE A 45 20.50 42.43 -12.58
N ALA A 46 19.93 43.64 -12.77
CA ALA A 46 18.56 43.93 -12.38
C ALA A 46 17.55 43.08 -13.17
N ALA A 47 17.74 42.93 -14.48
CA ALA A 47 16.92 42.08 -15.33
C ALA A 47 17.03 40.60 -14.95
N ASP A 48 18.23 40.13 -14.58
CA ASP A 48 18.45 38.76 -14.10
C ASP A 48 17.75 38.50 -12.76
N PHE A 49 17.77 39.44 -11.82
CA PHE A 49 17.03 39.32 -10.56
C PHE A 49 15.52 39.30 -10.78
N ALA A 50 14.99 40.17 -11.66
CA ALA A 50 13.57 40.17 -11.99
C ALA A 50 13.14 38.86 -12.67
N ARG A 51 13.98 38.29 -13.54
CA ARG A 51 13.73 36.97 -14.13
C ARG A 51 13.77 35.88 -13.06
N LEU A 52 14.79 35.88 -12.20
CA LEU A 52 14.96 34.90 -11.14
C LEU A 52 13.77 34.91 -10.17
N GLU A 53 13.32 36.09 -9.75
CA GLU A 53 12.16 36.24 -8.88
C GLU A 53 10.91 35.63 -9.52
N ARG A 54 10.60 36.02 -10.77
CA ARG A 54 9.44 35.48 -11.49
C ARG A 54 9.50 33.96 -11.63
N ASP A 55 10.65 33.42 -12.04
CA ASP A 55 10.80 31.99 -12.28
C ASP A 55 10.74 31.20 -10.97
N THR A 56 11.28 31.74 -9.88
CA THR A 56 11.21 31.15 -8.54
C THR A 56 9.78 31.15 -8.02
N LEU A 57 9.07 32.28 -8.10
CA LEU A 57 7.67 32.38 -7.66
C LEU A 57 6.76 31.43 -8.46
N ALA A 58 6.99 31.30 -9.77
CA ALA A 58 6.26 30.36 -10.60
C ALA A 58 6.54 28.90 -10.19
N ALA A 59 7.81 28.55 -9.93
CA ALA A 59 8.20 27.22 -9.50
C ALA A 59 7.64 26.87 -8.11
N GLU A 60 7.71 27.80 -7.15
CA GLU A 60 7.15 27.63 -5.81
C GLU A 60 5.63 27.48 -5.83
N GLY A 61 4.94 28.28 -6.66
CA GLY A 61 3.49 28.17 -6.86
C GLY A 61 3.10 26.80 -7.46
N ALA A 62 3.82 26.34 -8.48
CA ALA A 62 3.58 25.03 -9.10
C ALA A 62 3.84 23.89 -8.12
N ALA A 63 4.97 23.93 -7.39
CA ALA A 63 5.34 22.92 -6.40
C ALA A 63 4.31 22.84 -5.25
N THR A 64 3.81 23.98 -4.80
CA THR A 64 2.77 24.04 -3.75
C THR A 64 1.46 23.43 -4.24
N ALA A 65 1.04 23.76 -5.47
CA ALA A 65 -0.17 23.22 -6.05
C ALA A 65 -0.08 21.69 -6.25
N GLU A 66 1.03 21.19 -6.78
CA GLU A 66 1.27 19.76 -6.96
C GLU A 66 1.32 19.02 -5.61
N TYR A 67 2.01 19.58 -4.61
CA TYR A 67 2.04 19.00 -3.27
C TYR A 67 0.64 18.90 -2.66
N ASN A 68 -0.15 19.97 -2.73
CA ASN A 68 -1.50 19.99 -2.19
C ASN A 68 -2.40 18.96 -2.88
N SER A 69 -2.37 18.90 -4.22
CA SER A 69 -3.13 17.90 -4.99
C SER A 69 -2.69 16.48 -4.64
N PHE A 70 -1.39 16.22 -4.59
CA PHE A 70 -0.85 14.91 -4.25
C PHE A 70 -1.25 14.47 -2.84
N MET A 71 -1.22 15.39 -1.87
CA MET A 71 -1.59 15.11 -0.49
C MET A 71 -3.10 14.85 -0.36
N GLU A 72 -3.94 15.61 -1.06
CA GLU A 72 -5.38 15.39 -1.11
C GLU A 72 -5.69 14.01 -1.71
N ASP A 73 -5.20 13.74 -2.93
CA ASP A 73 -5.40 12.47 -3.63
C ASP A 73 -4.89 11.29 -2.80
N SER A 74 -3.71 11.42 -2.19
CA SER A 74 -3.13 10.40 -1.33
C SER A 74 -3.97 10.15 -0.09
N SER A 75 -4.51 11.21 0.54
CA SER A 75 -5.35 11.10 1.72
C SER A 75 -6.67 10.38 1.42
N VAL A 76 -7.31 10.71 0.29
CA VAL A 76 -8.54 10.07 -0.19
C VAL A 76 -8.28 8.61 -0.53
N SER A 77 -7.23 8.33 -1.31
CA SER A 77 -6.82 6.97 -1.67
C SER A 77 -6.52 6.12 -0.43
N LYS A 78 -5.84 6.68 0.57
CA LYS A 78 -5.57 5.99 1.83
C LYS A 78 -6.87 5.68 2.58
N ALA A 79 -7.76 6.65 2.75
CA ALA A 79 -9.03 6.45 3.43
C ALA A 79 -9.91 5.38 2.74
N GLN A 80 -9.96 5.40 1.41
CA GLN A 80 -10.67 4.38 0.62
C GLN A 80 -10.08 2.99 0.81
N LYS A 81 -8.74 2.87 0.77
CA LYS A 81 -8.04 1.59 0.98
C LYS A 81 -8.24 1.07 2.40
N ASP A 82 -8.13 1.92 3.41
CA ASP A 82 -8.34 1.55 4.82
C ASP A 82 -9.78 1.07 5.06
N SER A 83 -10.77 1.77 4.49
CA SER A 83 -12.18 1.33 4.51
C SER A 83 -12.35 -0.03 3.80
N GLY A 84 -11.74 -0.19 2.63
CA GLY A 84 -11.77 -1.44 1.86
C GLY A 84 -11.14 -2.62 2.61
N ILE A 85 -10.03 -2.41 3.32
CA ILE A 85 -9.39 -3.41 4.16
C ILE A 85 -10.34 -3.83 5.29
N ARG A 86 -10.87 -2.86 6.05
CA ARG A 86 -11.79 -3.13 7.16
C ARG A 86 -13.02 -3.93 6.72
N HIS A 87 -13.60 -3.55 5.58
CA HIS A 87 -14.75 -4.26 5.01
C HIS A 87 -14.38 -5.69 4.62
N LYS A 88 -13.28 -5.89 3.88
CA LYS A 88 -12.83 -7.22 3.45
C LYS A 88 -12.46 -8.12 4.63
N GLU A 89 -11.82 -7.58 5.67
CA GLU A 89 -11.55 -8.31 6.89
C GLU A 89 -12.83 -8.71 7.63
N GLY A 90 -13.83 -7.83 7.67
CA GLY A 90 -15.15 -8.15 8.22
C GLY A 90 -15.83 -9.29 7.46
N VAL A 91 -15.84 -9.22 6.13
CA VAL A 91 -16.40 -10.27 5.26
C VAL A 91 -15.65 -11.59 5.44
N LYS A 92 -14.30 -11.54 5.50
CA LYS A 92 -13.46 -12.72 5.75
C LYS A 92 -13.87 -13.40 7.05
N ARG A 93 -13.91 -12.66 8.17
CA ARG A 93 -14.31 -13.21 9.48
C ARG A 93 -15.70 -13.84 9.44
N GLN A 94 -16.67 -13.16 8.81
CA GLN A 94 -18.03 -13.69 8.69
C GLN A 94 -18.05 -15.00 7.89
N LYS A 95 -17.30 -15.07 6.78
CA LYS A 95 -17.23 -16.29 5.96
C LYS A 95 -16.51 -17.43 6.69
N GLU A 96 -15.45 -17.15 7.43
CA GLU A 96 -14.77 -18.14 8.27
C GLU A 96 -15.70 -18.70 9.35
N GLN A 97 -16.47 -17.84 10.00
CA GLN A 97 -17.47 -18.28 10.99
C GLN A 97 -18.54 -19.17 10.35
N THR A 98 -19.16 -18.73 9.24
CA THR A 98 -20.15 -19.54 8.52
C THR A 98 -19.57 -20.87 8.04
N LEU A 99 -18.31 -20.90 7.62
CA LEU A 99 -17.64 -22.12 7.20
C LEU A 99 -17.51 -23.10 8.38
N SER A 100 -17.07 -22.61 9.54
CA SER A 100 -16.98 -23.43 10.77
C SER A 100 -18.34 -23.98 11.16
N GLU A 101 -19.36 -23.12 11.26
CA GLU A 101 -20.73 -23.52 11.64
C GLU A 101 -21.30 -24.58 10.70
N LYS A 102 -21.07 -24.43 9.38
CA LYS A 102 -21.51 -25.41 8.38
C LYS A 102 -20.72 -26.72 8.46
N SER A 103 -19.43 -26.65 8.74
CA SER A 103 -18.59 -27.85 8.91
C SER A 103 -19.06 -28.66 10.12
N ASP A 104 -19.34 -27.99 11.24
CA ASP A 104 -19.84 -28.65 12.45
C ASP A 104 -21.24 -29.23 12.24
N SER A 105 -22.11 -28.48 11.55
CA SER A 105 -23.45 -28.96 11.19
C SER A 105 -23.41 -30.18 10.28
N LEU A 106 -22.46 -30.21 9.32
CA LEU A 106 -22.28 -31.35 8.43
C LEU A 106 -21.84 -32.59 9.22
N LEU A 107 -20.81 -32.45 10.07
CA LEU A 107 -20.33 -33.56 10.91
C LEU A 107 -21.43 -34.11 11.81
N SER A 108 -22.22 -33.21 12.42
CA SER A 108 -23.37 -33.62 13.25
C SER A 108 -24.43 -34.35 12.41
N ALA A 109 -24.76 -33.86 11.22
CA ALA A 109 -25.73 -34.49 10.34
C ALA A 109 -25.25 -35.88 9.87
N GLU A 110 -23.97 -36.02 9.53
CA GLU A 110 -23.36 -37.31 9.17
C GLU A 110 -23.43 -38.31 10.33
N GLN A 111 -23.11 -37.89 11.56
CA GLN A 111 -23.25 -38.74 12.74
C GLN A 111 -24.68 -39.21 12.95
N VAL A 112 -25.65 -38.29 12.86
CA VAL A 112 -27.07 -38.63 13.00
C VAL A 112 -27.53 -39.57 11.89
N LEU A 113 -27.05 -39.37 10.66
CA LEU A 113 -27.36 -40.26 9.54
C LEU A 113 -26.83 -41.67 9.78
N THR A 114 -25.56 -41.83 10.18
CA THR A 114 -24.98 -43.14 10.49
C THR A 114 -25.74 -43.86 11.62
N ILE A 115 -26.15 -43.11 12.65
CA ILE A 115 -26.97 -43.67 13.74
C ILE A 115 -28.33 -44.13 13.20
N ALA A 116 -28.99 -43.30 12.39
CA ALA A 116 -30.29 -43.61 11.81
C ALA A 116 -30.24 -44.84 10.89
N GLU A 117 -29.21 -44.96 10.07
CA GLU A 117 -28.98 -46.14 9.21
C GLU A 117 -28.79 -47.41 10.05
N GLY A 118 -27.97 -47.34 11.11
CA GLY A 118 -27.76 -48.47 12.03
C GLY A 118 -29.03 -48.89 12.77
N GLU A 119 -29.86 -47.94 13.20
CA GLU A 119 -31.17 -48.25 13.81
C GLU A 119 -32.16 -48.81 12.78
N PHE A 120 -32.14 -48.29 11.54
CA PHE A 120 -32.97 -48.80 10.45
C PHE A 120 -32.65 -50.27 10.15
N GLU A 121 -31.37 -50.63 10.05
CA GLU A 121 -30.95 -52.03 9.84
C GLU A 121 -31.42 -52.96 10.97
N LYS A 122 -31.38 -52.51 12.23
CA LYS A 122 -31.88 -53.29 13.38
C LYS A 122 -33.39 -53.52 13.32
N LEU A 123 -34.15 -52.52 12.86
CA LEU A 123 -35.60 -52.59 12.78
C LEU A 123 -36.10 -53.34 11.54
N GLN A 124 -35.31 -53.39 10.46
CA GLN A 124 -35.70 -53.99 9.19
C GLN A 124 -36.16 -55.46 9.30
N PRO A 125 -35.49 -56.35 10.06
CA PRO A 125 -35.97 -57.72 10.26
C PRO A 125 -37.33 -57.79 10.97
N ALA A 126 -37.57 -56.89 11.93
CA ALA A 126 -38.79 -56.87 12.73
C ALA A 126 -40.00 -56.27 11.98
N CYS A 127 -39.76 -55.40 10.99
CA CYS A 127 -40.83 -54.70 10.26
C CYS A 127 -41.11 -55.26 8.85
N ILE A 128 -40.09 -55.76 8.14
CA ILE A 128 -40.21 -56.15 6.72
C ILE A 128 -39.98 -57.66 6.53
N ASN A 129 -39.05 -58.26 7.27
CA ASN A 129 -38.70 -59.68 7.11
C ASN A 129 -39.27 -60.57 8.23
N THR A 130 -40.52 -60.33 8.66
CA THR A 130 -41.15 -61.12 9.73
C THR A 130 -41.47 -62.56 9.34
N GLY A 131 -41.28 -62.95 8.08
CA GLY A 131 -41.47 -64.32 7.57
C GLY A 131 -42.91 -64.84 7.65
N GLN A 132 -43.87 -64.00 8.04
CA GLN A 132 -45.29 -64.32 8.17
C GLN A 132 -46.11 -63.27 7.43
N THR A 133 -47.05 -63.72 6.61
CA THR A 133 -47.97 -62.80 5.94
C THR A 133 -48.94 -62.21 6.96
N TYR A 134 -49.52 -61.05 6.63
CA TYR A 134 -50.57 -60.46 7.46
C TYR A 134 -51.74 -61.44 7.67
N GLU A 135 -52.11 -62.18 6.63
CA GLU A 135 -53.19 -63.16 6.65
C GLU A 135 -52.89 -64.32 7.61
N GLU A 136 -51.68 -64.89 7.57
CA GLU A 136 -51.25 -65.93 8.51
C GLU A 136 -51.24 -65.44 9.96
N ARG A 137 -50.84 -64.19 10.19
CA ARG A 137 -50.91 -63.56 11.53
C ARG A 137 -52.35 -63.41 12.01
N VAL A 138 -53.27 -63.02 11.13
CA VAL A 138 -54.68 -62.86 11.48
C VAL A 138 -55.32 -64.21 11.78
N THR A 139 -55.06 -65.23 10.98
CA THR A 139 -55.59 -66.59 11.20
C THR A 139 -55.11 -67.16 12.53
N ARG A 140 -53.80 -67.11 12.81
CA ARG A 140 -53.24 -67.62 14.07
C ARG A 140 -53.81 -66.91 15.31
N ARG A 141 -54.05 -65.60 15.22
CA ARG A 141 -54.73 -64.84 16.28
C ARG A 141 -56.19 -65.26 16.44
N LYS A 142 -56.90 -65.58 15.35
CA LYS A 142 -58.27 -66.09 15.43
C LYS A 142 -58.29 -67.46 16.13
N ASP A 143 -57.40 -68.37 15.75
CA ASP A 143 -57.29 -69.69 16.35
C ASP A 143 -56.96 -69.60 17.85
N GLU A 144 -56.04 -68.71 18.22
CA GLU A 144 -55.69 -68.43 19.62
C GLU A 144 -56.88 -67.84 20.40
N ILE A 145 -57.66 -66.94 19.80
CA ILE A 145 -58.89 -66.38 20.40
C ILE A 145 -59.96 -67.46 20.60
N GLU A 146 -60.13 -68.37 19.64
CA GLU A 146 -61.09 -69.48 19.79
C GLU A 146 -60.66 -70.45 20.88
N ALA A 147 -59.37 -70.81 20.94
CA ALA A 147 -58.82 -71.65 22.01
C ALA A 147 -59.01 -71.00 23.40
N LEU A 148 -58.78 -69.69 23.52
CA LEU A 148 -59.02 -68.96 24.77
C LEU A 148 -60.50 -68.91 25.15
N LYS A 149 -61.40 -68.74 24.18
CA LYS A 149 -62.86 -68.78 24.42
C LYS A 149 -63.32 -70.14 24.89
N GLU A 150 -62.77 -71.22 24.33
CA GLU A 150 -63.11 -72.58 24.74
C GLU A 150 -62.57 -72.88 26.14
N ALA A 151 -61.34 -72.49 26.45
CA ALA A 151 -60.78 -72.60 27.81
C ALA A 151 -61.63 -71.85 28.85
N LEU A 152 -62.13 -70.66 28.51
CA LEU A 152 -63.00 -69.86 29.36
C LEU A 152 -64.40 -70.46 29.54
N ARG A 153 -64.79 -71.41 28.68
CA ARG A 153 -66.06 -72.14 28.74
C ARG A 153 -66.01 -73.37 29.63
N ILE A 154 -64.80 -73.91 29.82
CA ILE A 154 -64.52 -75.11 30.63
C ILE A 154 -64.19 -74.73 32.09
N LEU A 155 -63.93 -73.45 32.35
CA LEU A 155 -63.76 -72.81 33.67
C LEU A 155 -65.10 -72.35 34.22
#